data_AF-A0A497EDQ3-F1
#
_entry.id   AF-A0A497EDQ3-F1
#
_cell.length_a   1.000
_cell.length_b   1.000
_cell.length_c   1.000
_cell.angle_alpha   90.00
_cell.angle_beta   90.00
_cell.angle_gamma   90.00
#
_symmetry.space_group_name_H-M   'P 1'
#
loop_
_entity.id
_entity.type
_entity.pdbx_description
1 polymer ?
#
loop_
_entity_poly.entity_id
_entity_poly.type
_entity_poly.pdbx_seq_one_letter_code
_entity_poly.pdbx_strand_id
1 'polypeptide(L)' 'MPFRLQIVHGERIQRIPLTEGEWVVGSSADADIRINRPTVSRRHAMLVVGE' A
#
# COMPACT_ATOMS: atom_id res chain seq x y z
N MET A 1 -16.66 -6.84 -4.75
CA MET A 1 -15.52 -7.44 -5.50
C MET A 1 -14.25 -7.08 -4.75
N PRO A 2 -13.33 -8.00 -4.44
CA PRO A 2 -12.11 -7.64 -3.72
C PRO A 2 -11.23 -6.76 -4.62
N PHE A 3 -10.91 -5.54 -4.18
CA PHE A 3 -9.94 -4.69 -4.86
C PHE A 3 -8.55 -5.31 -4.72
N ARG A 4 -7.69 -5.07 -5.72
CA ARG A 4 -6.31 -5.54 -5.70
C ARG A 4 -5.37 -4.37 -5.96
N LEU A 5 -4.54 -4.04 -4.97
CA LEU A 5 -3.49 -3.05 -5.16
C LEU A 5 -2.32 -3.70 -5.91
N GLN A 6 -1.86 -3.04 -6.97
CA GLN A 6 -0.62 -3.37 -7.65
C GLN A 6 0.41 -2.28 -7.41
N ILE A 7 1.53 -2.66 -6.83
CA ILE A 7 2.68 -1.77 -6.62
C ILE A 7 3.69 -2.11 -7.72
N VAL A 8 3.90 -1.16 -8.64
CA VAL A 8 4.79 -1.32 -9.79
C VAL A 8 6.04 -0.46 -9.56
N HIS A 9 7.21 -1.08 -9.61
CA HIS A 9 8.49 -0.39 -9.48
C HIS A 9 9.53 -1.02 -10.42
N GLY A 10 9.71 -0.41 -11.59
CA GLY A 10 10.46 -1.02 -12.68
C GLY A 10 9.81 -2.35 -13.07
N GLU A 11 10.61 -3.42 -13.11
CA GLU A 11 10.13 -4.77 -13.40
C GLU A 11 9.49 -5.48 -12.19
N ARG A 12 9.63 -4.91 -10.98
CA ARG A 12 9.10 -5.53 -9.77
C ARG A 12 7.64 -5.16 -9.57
N ILE A 13 6.78 -6.18 -9.56
CA ILE A 13 5.35 -6.03 -9.28
C ILE A 13 5.01 -6.79 -7.99
N GLN A 14 4.44 -6.07 -7.02
CA GLN A 14 3.84 -6.66 -5.83
C GLN A 14 2.32 -6.50 -5.88
N ARG A 15 1.59 -7.55 -5.51
CA ARG A 15 0.13 -7.57 -5.53
C ARG A 15 -0.39 -7.84 -4.13
N ILE A 16 -1.31 -7.00 -3.66
CA ILE A 16 -1.89 -7.11 -2.32
C ILE A 16 -3.41 -7.13 -2.50
N PRO A 17 -4.11 -8.18 -2.00
CA PRO A 17 -5.56 -8.13 -1.90
C PRO A 17 -5.96 -7.10 -0.84
N LEU A 18 -6.84 -6.18 -1.18
CA LEU A 18 -7.40 -5.24 -0.23
C LEU A 18 -8.73 -5.79 0.30
N THR A 19 -8.83 -5.89 1.61
CA THR A 19 -10.08 -6.11 2.33
C THR A 19 -10.65 -4.76 2.79
N GLU A 20 -11.92 -4.75 3.19
CA GLU A 20 -12.56 -3.58 3.79
C GLU A 20 -11.74 -3.03 4.98
N GLY A 21 -11.78 -1.72 5.14
CA GLY A 21 -11.07 -0.98 6.18
C GLY A 21 -10.08 0.05 5.65
N GLU A 22 -9.24 0.54 6.56
CA GLU A 22 -8.20 1.53 6.30
C GLU A 22 -6.83 0.85 6.11
N TRP A 23 -6.06 1.32 5.14
CA TRP A 23 -4.73 0.80 4.83
C TRP A 23 -3.72 1.95 4.71
N VAL A 24 -2.72 1.97 5.59
CA VAL A 24 -1.61 2.92 5.54
C VAL A 24 -0.56 2.44 4.53
N VAL A 25 -0.31 3.26 3.51
CA VAL A 25 0.81 3.11 2.59
C VAL A 25 1.97 3.97 3.08
N GLY A 26 3.17 3.40 3.21
CA GLY A 26 4.33 4.15 3.70
C GLY A 26 5.63 3.37 3.68
N SER A 27 6.75 4.01 4.01
CA SER A 27 8.08 3.35 4.07
C SER A 27 8.41 2.72 5.42
N SER A 28 7.68 3.13 6.45
CA SER A 28 7.88 2.68 7.82
C SER A 28 7.44 1.23 8.04
N ALA A 29 7.94 0.59 9.08
CA ALA A 29 7.64 -0.80 9.41
C ALA A 29 6.23 -0.99 9.99
N ASP A 30 5.58 0.08 10.42
CA ASP A 30 4.21 0.14 10.95
C ASP A 30 3.16 0.42 9.87
N ALA A 31 3.54 0.60 8.61
CA ALA A 31 2.60 0.74 7.50
C ALA A 31 2.06 -0.63 7.08
N ASP A 32 0.74 -0.73 6.87
CA ASP A 32 0.08 -1.94 6.34
C ASP A 32 0.65 -2.33 4.97
N ILE A 33 0.96 -1.32 4.15
CA ILE A 33 1.54 -1.47 2.82
C ILE A 33 2.89 -0.77 2.78
N ARG A 34 3.92 -1.55 3.09
CA ARG A 34 5.29 -1.04 3.16
C ARG A 34 5.96 -0.95 1.79
N ILE A 35 6.37 0.26 1.42
CA ILE A 35 7.20 0.55 0.25
C ILE A 35 8.53 1.16 0.76
N ASN A 36 9.53 0.31 0.99
CA ASN A 36 10.83 0.71 1.53
C ASN A 36 11.68 1.46 0.48
N ARG A 37 11.39 2.76 0.31
CA ARG A 37 12.05 3.67 -0.63
C ARG A 37 12.25 5.04 0.01
N PRO A 38 13.37 5.74 -0.28
CA PRO A 38 13.67 7.03 0.31
C PRO A 38 12.70 8.15 -0.11
N THR A 39 12.03 8.00 -1.26
CA THR A 39 11.03 8.95 -1.76
C THR A 39 9.64 8.75 -1.17
N VAL A 40 9.43 7.67 -0.40
CA VAL A 40 8.15 7.36 0.23
C VAL A 40 8.21 7.77 1.69
N SER A 41 7.31 8.66 2.10
CA SER A 41 7.16 9.08 3.49
C SER A 41 6.82 7.91 4.40
N ARG A 42 7.19 8.02 5.70
CA ARG A 42 6.89 6.98 6.71
C ARG A 42 5.42 6.59 6.73
N ARG A 43 4.53 7.59 6.67
CA ARG A 43 3.08 7.49 6.43
C ARG A 43 2.79 8.35 5.20
N HIS A 44 2.59 7.73 4.04
CA HIS A 44 2.53 8.42 2.76
C HIS A 44 1.09 8.67 2.29
N ALA A 45 0.25 7.65 2.39
CA ALA A 45 -1.17 7.75 2.03
C ALA A 45 -2.01 6.82 2.91
N MET A 46 -3.32 7.11 2.98
CA MET A 46 -4.33 6.23 3.55
C MET A 46 -5.28 5.81 2.42
N LEU A 47 -5.49 4.52 2.27
CA LEU A 47 -6.54 3.98 1.39
C LEU A 47 -7.72 3.58 2.27
N VAL A 48 -8.93 3.92 1.83
CA VAL A 48 -10.17 3.48 2.48
C VAL A 48 -10.89 2.56 1.51
N VAL A 49 -11.18 1.34 1.96
CA VAL A 49 -11.98 0.36 1.23
C VAL A 49 -13.28 0.17 2.00
N GLY A 50 -14.35 0.71 1.47
CA GLY A 50 -15.72 0.61 1.98
C GLY A 50 -16.70 0.80 0.82
N GLU A 51 -18.00 0.85 1.12
CA GLU A 51 -19.04 1.12 0.11
C GLU A 51 -18.87 2.46 -0.62
#